data_AF-A0A2V4BRP1-F1
#
_entry.id   AF-A0A2V4BRP1-F1
#
_cell.length_a   1.000
_cell.length_b   1.000
_cell.length_c   1.000
_cell.angle_alpha   90.00
_cell.angle_beta   90.00
_cell.angle_gamma   90.00
#
_symmetry.space_group_name_H-M   'P 1'
#
loop_
_entity.id
_entity.type
_entity.pdbx_description
1 polymer ?
#
loop_
_entity_poly.entity_id
_entity_poly.type
_entity_poly.pdbx_seq_one_letter_code
_entity_poly.pdbx_strand_id
1 'polypeptide(L)'
;MKNLIIFLLIFFISPNCFCQQNKNTLKQTIKNYPELEAVIKHYKKKDDNEKLKAVNFLIANIGTKGSFIYDLVDNNEKSVGYNISNFKDEMDEKKWLDSITAVRGKLHEKETFLPDSKYITAQFLINNIDKAFEVREKSPFCKDLTDAEFYEYILPYRVSTEKLENWSDQVLNDLSQAQKDSVYSFTTVLAATSYINKIYQKRFQFGGNRYFKEKKVRSYSELLKDKSGKCNDMCNLMIFALRALGIPSGFDGIQYKRASNDVGHDWCFILDTKTKKNYPFDALSDNGPGFFNLPYKNAPKVMRKQFALVSVNSIKNDKSIIHPNLFEDNSLDVTSEYFETTNLTFPLEKKYQEPVYLSIWNNGWWKPVDYFYNPNQATVAFNNVSKDNLYCLTKYRYFTTEQASEPFIINKLGEIKHINSLASKKEINLNGYKNKELKNAKNNAKILDFENKTSICQKIVEENSKKDEWIMTSTTNLQTNTLYHFTDETNKINKIFLLKNDGSVDWY
;
A
#
# COMPACT_ATOMS: atom_id res chain seq x y z
N MET A 1 -10.86 55.03 15.86
CA MET A 1 -11.96 54.11 15.49
C MET A 1 -11.62 53.35 14.22
N LYS A 2 -11.15 52.11 14.37
CA LYS A 2 -11.47 50.94 13.53
C LYS A 2 -10.61 49.79 14.03
N ASN A 3 -11.26 48.85 14.69
CA ASN A 3 -10.68 47.67 15.31
C ASN A 3 -10.05 46.77 14.25
N LEU A 4 -8.78 46.42 14.41
CA LEU A 4 -8.11 45.36 13.65
C LEU A 4 -8.16 44.09 14.51
N ILE A 5 -9.17 43.26 14.30
CA ILE A 5 -9.31 41.96 14.96
C ILE A 5 -8.36 40.99 14.24
N ILE A 6 -7.25 40.64 14.90
CA ILE A 6 -6.34 39.58 14.47
C ILE A 6 -6.99 38.24 14.82
N PHE A 7 -7.47 37.51 13.81
CA PHE A 7 -7.92 36.12 13.96
C PHE A 7 -6.68 35.21 14.00
N LEU A 8 -6.21 34.89 15.22
CA LEU A 8 -5.27 33.79 15.45
C LEU A 8 -6.04 32.47 15.30
N LEU A 9 -5.97 31.86 14.11
CA LEU A 9 -6.45 30.50 13.86
C LEU A 9 -5.44 29.51 14.44
N ILE A 10 -5.56 29.23 15.73
CA ILE A 10 -4.89 28.11 16.40
C ILE A 10 -5.66 26.84 15.98
N PHE A 11 -5.09 26.09 15.03
CA PHE A 11 -5.54 24.73 14.71
C PHE A 11 -5.23 23.82 15.91
N PHE A 12 -6.19 23.71 16.82
CA PHE A 12 -6.27 22.55 17.72
C PHE A 12 -6.66 21.35 16.87
N ILE A 13 -5.68 20.49 16.56
CA ILE A 13 -5.93 19.13 16.10
C ILE A 13 -6.58 18.40 17.30
N SER A 14 -7.90 18.32 17.30
CA SER A 14 -8.64 17.56 18.31
C SER A 14 -8.31 16.06 18.17
N PRO A 15 -8.14 15.30 19.26
CA PRO A 15 -7.92 13.86 19.22
C PRO A 15 -9.20 13.03 18.90
N ASN A 16 -10.22 13.64 18.29
CA ASN A 16 -11.50 13.00 18.00
C ASN A 16 -11.58 12.36 16.60
N CYS A 17 -10.55 11.63 16.20
CA CYS A 17 -10.66 10.62 15.12
C CYS A 17 -10.96 9.23 15.70
N PHE A 18 -11.80 9.16 16.73
CA PHE A 18 -12.36 7.88 17.17
C PHE A 18 -13.56 7.55 16.29
N CYS A 19 -13.43 6.48 15.51
CA CYS A 19 -14.43 5.82 14.67
C CYS A 19 -15.88 6.12 15.12
N GLN A 20 -16.57 7.01 14.40
CA GLN A 20 -17.98 7.26 14.63
C GLN A 20 -18.81 6.20 13.89
N GLN A 21 -18.51 4.93 14.13
CA GLN A 21 -19.43 3.85 13.79
C GLN A 21 -20.75 4.16 14.50
N ASN A 22 -21.86 4.12 13.76
CA ASN A 22 -23.16 4.39 14.35
C ASN A 22 -23.36 3.49 15.58
N LYS A 23 -23.56 4.09 16.76
CA LYS A 23 -23.71 3.38 18.04
C LYS A 23 -24.76 2.27 17.97
N ASN A 24 -25.76 2.42 17.09
CA ASN A 24 -26.79 1.41 16.85
C ASN A 24 -26.24 0.18 16.09
N THR A 25 -25.38 0.38 15.08
CA THR A 25 -24.69 -0.70 14.36
C THR A 25 -23.81 -1.50 15.29
N LEU A 26 -23.04 -0.82 16.15
CA LEU A 26 -22.18 -1.47 17.14
C LEU A 26 -22.99 -2.34 18.13
N LYS A 27 -24.10 -1.82 18.67
CA LYS A 27 -25.01 -2.58 19.53
C LYS A 27 -25.58 -3.82 18.82
N GLN A 28 -25.95 -3.67 17.56
CA GLN A 28 -26.49 -4.77 16.77
C GLN A 28 -25.43 -5.86 16.50
N THR A 29 -24.19 -5.47 16.16
CA THR A 29 -23.06 -6.39 16.02
C THR A 29 -22.85 -7.18 17.32
N ILE A 30 -22.78 -6.52 18.48
CA ILE A 30 -22.61 -7.20 19.77
C ILE A 30 -23.75 -8.18 20.04
N LYS A 31 -24.99 -7.79 19.77
CA LYS A 31 -26.17 -8.65 19.98
C LYS A 31 -26.17 -9.89 19.08
N ASN A 32 -25.66 -9.76 17.85
CA ASN A 32 -25.65 -10.84 16.87
C ASN A 32 -24.51 -11.85 17.11
N TYR A 33 -23.49 -11.49 17.88
CA TYR A 33 -22.28 -12.30 18.08
C TYR A 33 -21.97 -12.50 19.58
N PRO A 34 -22.47 -13.60 20.19
CA PRO A 34 -22.35 -13.84 21.63
C PRO A 34 -20.92 -13.83 22.19
N GLU A 35 -19.94 -14.28 21.40
CA GLU A 35 -18.52 -14.25 21.79
C GLU A 35 -18.04 -12.82 22.07
N LEU A 36 -18.48 -11.83 21.29
CA LEU A 36 -18.11 -10.43 21.50
C LEU A 36 -18.74 -9.87 22.79
N GLU A 37 -19.98 -10.26 23.09
CA GLU A 37 -20.64 -9.90 24.36
C GLU A 37 -19.93 -10.54 25.56
N ALA A 38 -19.47 -11.78 25.42
CA ALA A 38 -18.75 -12.50 26.48
C ALA A 38 -17.45 -11.79 26.89
N VAL A 39 -16.70 -11.21 25.93
CA VAL A 39 -15.50 -10.41 26.24
C VAL A 39 -15.86 -9.16 27.04
N ILE A 40 -16.93 -8.45 26.67
CA ILE A 40 -17.40 -7.27 27.41
C ILE A 40 -17.80 -7.66 28.84
N LYS A 41 -18.57 -8.74 29.00
CA LYS A 41 -18.98 -9.26 30.31
C LYS A 41 -17.78 -9.64 31.17
N HIS A 42 -16.75 -10.25 30.57
CA HIS A 42 -15.51 -10.62 31.26
C HIS A 42 -14.85 -9.43 31.94
N TYR A 43 -14.56 -8.36 31.18
CA TYR A 43 -13.85 -7.20 31.73
C TYR A 43 -14.75 -6.29 32.60
N LYS A 44 -16.07 -6.26 32.36
CA LYS A 44 -17.03 -5.64 33.31
C LYS A 44 -17.04 -6.34 34.66
N LYS A 45 -17.04 -7.67 34.69
CA LYS A 45 -17.01 -8.44 35.93
C LYS A 45 -15.72 -8.20 36.73
N LYS A 46 -14.61 -7.93 36.03
CA LYS A 46 -13.31 -7.59 36.63
C LYS A 46 -13.15 -6.11 37.02
N ASP A 47 -14.13 -5.26 36.69
CA ASP A 47 -14.04 -3.80 36.83
C ASP A 47 -12.81 -3.18 36.12
N ASP A 48 -12.39 -3.78 35.00
CA ASP A 48 -11.22 -3.35 34.24
C ASP A 48 -11.62 -2.36 33.13
N ASN A 49 -11.71 -1.09 33.51
CA ASN A 49 -12.16 -0.02 32.61
C ASN A 49 -11.19 0.25 31.45
N GLU A 50 -9.90 0.00 31.61
CA GLU A 50 -8.92 0.21 30.54
C GLU A 50 -9.03 -0.87 29.46
N LYS A 51 -9.12 -2.13 29.86
CA LYS A 51 -9.34 -3.23 28.91
C LYS A 51 -10.71 -3.15 28.27
N LEU A 52 -11.74 -2.66 28.98
CA LEU A 52 -13.05 -2.39 28.36
C LEU A 52 -12.97 -1.37 27.22
N LYS A 53 -12.15 -0.32 27.33
CA LYS A 53 -11.94 0.62 26.22
C LYS A 53 -11.26 -0.07 25.03
N ALA A 54 -10.27 -0.93 25.27
CA ALA A 54 -9.61 -1.73 24.24
C ALA A 54 -10.59 -2.68 23.53
N VAL A 55 -11.47 -3.36 24.29
CA VAL A 55 -12.55 -4.19 23.73
C VAL A 55 -13.47 -3.38 22.83
N ASN A 56 -13.90 -2.20 23.29
CA ASN A 56 -14.77 -1.33 22.49
C ASN A 56 -14.09 -0.88 21.20
N PHE A 57 -12.79 -0.57 21.24
CA PHE A 57 -12.01 -0.25 20.04
C PHE A 57 -11.97 -1.43 19.06
N LEU A 58 -11.66 -2.65 19.53
CA LEU A 58 -11.58 -3.82 18.66
C LEU A 58 -12.94 -4.15 18.01
N ILE A 59 -14.02 -4.15 18.79
CA ILE A 59 -15.37 -4.47 18.31
C ILE A 59 -15.88 -3.39 17.35
N ALA A 60 -15.62 -2.10 17.61
CA ALA A 60 -16.02 -1.01 16.71
C ALA A 60 -15.36 -1.10 15.33
N ASN A 61 -14.21 -1.78 15.22
CA ASN A 61 -13.43 -1.85 13.99
C ASN A 61 -13.39 -3.24 13.35
N ILE A 62 -14.16 -4.21 13.88
CA ILE A 62 -14.17 -5.61 13.42
C ILE A 62 -14.96 -5.85 12.12
N GLY A 63 -15.84 -4.91 11.72
CA GLY A 63 -16.89 -5.16 10.74
C GLY A 63 -16.43 -5.68 9.37
N THR A 64 -15.27 -5.24 8.88
CA THR A 64 -14.68 -5.68 7.60
C THR A 64 -13.48 -6.62 7.78
N LYS A 65 -13.16 -6.99 9.02
CA LYS A 65 -12.00 -7.83 9.32
C LYS A 65 -12.38 -9.31 9.17
N GLY A 66 -11.51 -10.08 8.53
CA GLY A 66 -11.68 -11.51 8.35
C GLY A 66 -10.51 -12.12 7.59
N SER A 67 -10.47 -13.45 7.55
CA SER A 67 -9.42 -14.19 6.84
C SER A 67 -9.88 -14.52 5.43
N PHE A 68 -9.05 -14.26 4.42
CA PHE A 68 -9.25 -14.80 3.07
C PHE A 68 -8.46 -16.10 2.93
N ILE A 69 -9.18 -17.20 2.73
CA ILE A 69 -8.61 -18.51 2.44
C ILE A 69 -8.63 -18.70 0.93
N TYR A 70 -7.44 -18.96 0.37
CA TYR A 70 -7.26 -19.27 -1.04
C TYR A 70 -6.78 -20.71 -1.16
N ASP A 71 -7.53 -21.52 -1.90
CA ASP A 71 -7.19 -22.89 -2.23
C ASP A 71 -7.20 -23.09 -3.74
N LEU A 72 -6.26 -23.88 -4.25
CA LEU A 72 -6.36 -24.44 -5.60
C LEU A 72 -7.14 -25.75 -5.48
N VAL A 73 -8.28 -25.85 -6.18
CA VAL A 73 -9.18 -27.00 -6.10
C VAL A 73 -9.39 -27.65 -7.46
N ASP A 74 -9.76 -28.92 -7.45
CA ASP A 74 -10.26 -29.62 -8.65
C ASP A 74 -11.74 -29.31 -8.92
N ASN A 75 -12.28 -29.85 -10.03
CA ASN A 75 -13.69 -29.71 -10.41
C ASN A 75 -14.69 -30.24 -9.35
N ASN A 76 -14.24 -31.05 -8.38
CA ASN A 76 -15.05 -31.55 -7.27
C ASN A 76 -14.85 -30.71 -5.98
N GLU A 77 -14.29 -29.51 -6.09
CA GLU A 77 -14.03 -28.60 -4.98
C GLU A 77 -13.04 -29.15 -3.93
N LYS A 78 -12.24 -30.16 -4.30
CA LYS A 78 -11.24 -30.73 -3.41
C LYS A 78 -9.90 -30.01 -3.57
N SER A 79 -9.35 -29.51 -2.46
CA SER A 79 -8.03 -28.87 -2.44
C SER A 79 -6.94 -29.84 -2.90
N VAL A 80 -6.04 -29.34 -3.75
CA VAL A 80 -4.86 -30.08 -4.24
C VAL A 80 -3.60 -29.80 -3.40
N GLY A 81 -3.71 -29.02 -2.31
CA GLY A 81 -2.60 -28.76 -1.40
C GLY A 81 -1.48 -27.91 -1.99
N TYR A 82 -1.82 -27.04 -2.95
CA TYR A 82 -0.87 -26.12 -3.56
C TYR A 82 -0.29 -25.14 -2.53
N ASN A 83 1.03 -25.02 -2.52
CA ASN A 83 1.75 -23.95 -1.82
C ASN A 83 2.98 -23.59 -2.66
N ILE A 84 3.07 -22.33 -3.06
CA ILE A 84 4.15 -21.81 -3.89
C ILE A 84 5.55 -22.06 -3.27
N SER A 85 5.68 -22.12 -1.94
CA SER A 85 6.95 -22.35 -1.25
C SER A 85 7.50 -23.77 -1.43
N ASN A 86 6.67 -24.72 -1.88
CA ASN A 86 7.09 -26.09 -2.15
C ASN A 86 7.88 -26.23 -3.46
N PHE A 87 7.87 -25.21 -4.31
CA PHE A 87 8.51 -25.25 -5.63
C PHE A 87 9.78 -24.41 -5.66
N LYS A 88 10.81 -24.94 -6.31
CA LYS A 88 12.10 -24.24 -6.46
C LYS A 88 11.97 -23.01 -7.36
N ASP A 89 11.23 -23.14 -8.46
CA ASP A 89 11.07 -22.14 -9.50
C ASP A 89 9.75 -22.34 -10.27
N GLU A 90 9.44 -21.42 -11.19
CA GLU A 90 8.19 -21.45 -11.98
C GLU A 90 8.08 -22.69 -12.89
N MET A 91 9.21 -23.29 -13.30
CA MET A 91 9.20 -24.47 -14.16
C MET A 91 8.82 -25.71 -13.34
N ASP A 92 9.35 -25.84 -12.13
CA ASP A 92 8.97 -26.89 -11.17
C ASP A 92 7.49 -26.81 -10.79
N GLU A 93 7.02 -25.60 -10.46
CA GLU A 93 5.60 -25.30 -10.23
C GLU A 93 4.73 -25.72 -11.41
N LYS A 94 5.11 -25.33 -12.64
CA LYS A 94 4.37 -25.69 -13.85
C LYS A 94 4.30 -27.20 -14.07
N LYS A 95 5.42 -27.92 -13.88
CA LYS A 95 5.45 -29.39 -14.02
C LYS A 95 4.50 -30.06 -13.03
N TRP A 96 4.46 -29.57 -11.79
CA TRP A 96 3.53 -30.08 -10.78
C TRP A 96 2.08 -29.79 -11.16
N LEU A 97 1.77 -28.57 -11.60
CA LEU A 97 0.44 -28.18 -12.06
C LEU A 97 -0.03 -29.04 -13.25
N ASP A 98 0.84 -29.28 -14.24
CA ASP A 98 0.55 -30.13 -15.41
C ASP A 98 0.24 -31.58 -14.96
N SER A 99 1.02 -32.12 -14.02
CA SER A 99 0.83 -33.47 -13.45
C SER A 99 -0.49 -33.61 -12.68
N ILE A 100 -0.79 -32.64 -11.80
CA ILE A 100 -2.05 -32.64 -11.04
C ILE A 100 -3.24 -32.48 -11.98
N THR A 101 -3.15 -31.60 -12.98
CA THR A 101 -4.23 -31.37 -13.95
C THR A 101 -4.52 -32.63 -14.79
N ALA A 102 -3.50 -33.40 -15.14
CA ALA A 102 -3.67 -34.66 -15.88
C ALA A 102 -4.46 -35.72 -15.09
N VAL A 103 -4.37 -35.72 -13.76
CA VAL A 103 -5.03 -36.71 -12.88
C VAL A 103 -6.36 -36.19 -12.31
N ARG A 104 -6.42 -34.90 -11.95
CA ARG A 104 -7.56 -34.28 -11.25
C ARG A 104 -8.49 -33.50 -12.19
N GLY A 105 -8.07 -33.27 -13.42
CA GLY A 105 -8.76 -32.38 -14.36
C GLY A 105 -8.44 -30.92 -14.11
N LYS A 106 -9.26 -30.03 -14.70
CA LYS A 106 -9.08 -28.57 -14.61
C LYS A 106 -9.07 -28.12 -13.15
N LEU A 107 -8.13 -27.23 -12.84
CA LEU A 107 -8.00 -26.58 -11.53
C LEU A 107 -8.51 -25.14 -11.59
N HIS A 108 -9.05 -24.66 -10.47
CA HIS A 108 -9.43 -23.26 -10.31
C HIS A 108 -9.17 -22.78 -8.88
N GLU A 109 -8.99 -21.47 -8.74
CA GLU A 109 -8.86 -20.84 -7.42
C GLU A 109 -10.23 -20.77 -6.74
N LYS A 110 -10.26 -21.19 -5.48
CA LYS A 110 -11.39 -21.02 -4.58
C LYS A 110 -11.02 -20.01 -3.50
N GLU A 111 -11.79 -18.93 -3.43
CA GLU A 111 -11.67 -17.90 -2.40
C GLU A 111 -12.80 -18.06 -1.37
N THR A 112 -12.46 -18.03 -0.08
CA THR A 112 -13.44 -18.06 1.02
C THR A 112 -13.10 -16.99 2.03
N PHE A 113 -14.06 -16.10 2.32
CA PHE A 113 -13.92 -15.07 3.35
C PHE A 113 -14.55 -15.52 4.67
N LEU A 114 -13.76 -15.49 5.75
CA LEU A 114 -14.18 -15.84 7.11
C LEU A 114 -14.20 -14.56 7.99
N PRO A 115 -15.36 -13.90 8.18
CA PRO A 115 -15.44 -12.67 8.96
C PRO A 115 -15.16 -12.89 10.45
N ASP A 116 -14.30 -12.06 11.03
CA ASP A 116 -13.88 -12.20 12.44
C ASP A 116 -15.04 -12.09 13.40
N SER A 117 -15.99 -11.19 13.14
CA SER A 117 -17.19 -11.01 13.95
C SER A 117 -17.94 -12.32 14.21
N LYS A 118 -17.86 -13.29 13.28
CA LYS A 118 -18.50 -14.60 13.39
C LYS A 118 -17.59 -15.70 13.95
N TYR A 119 -16.29 -15.67 13.65
CA TYR A 119 -15.38 -16.80 13.89
C TYR A 119 -14.40 -16.58 15.06
N ILE A 120 -14.25 -15.35 15.56
CA ILE A 120 -13.39 -15.06 16.71
C ILE A 120 -14.07 -15.51 18.02
N THR A 121 -13.28 -16.06 18.94
CA THR A 121 -13.78 -16.46 20.27
C THR A 121 -13.46 -15.41 21.32
N ALA A 122 -14.24 -15.41 22.39
CA ALA A 122 -14.02 -14.54 23.54
C ALA A 122 -12.67 -14.84 24.19
N GLN A 123 -12.31 -16.12 24.33
CA GLN A 123 -11.04 -16.53 24.90
C GLN A 123 -9.86 -16.01 24.08
N PHE A 124 -9.94 -16.04 22.74
CA PHE A 124 -8.92 -15.50 21.87
C PHE A 124 -8.72 -13.99 22.09
N LEU A 125 -9.81 -13.21 22.09
CA LEU A 125 -9.75 -11.77 22.31
C LEU A 125 -9.24 -11.42 23.71
N ILE A 126 -9.72 -12.09 24.75
CA ILE A 126 -9.25 -11.90 26.13
C ILE A 126 -7.75 -12.16 26.22
N ASN A 127 -7.28 -13.28 25.66
CA ASN A 127 -5.84 -13.63 25.65
C ASN A 127 -5.01 -12.56 24.92
N ASN A 128 -5.47 -12.07 23.78
CA ASN A 128 -4.77 -11.02 23.03
C ASN A 128 -4.72 -9.71 23.82
N ILE A 129 -5.85 -9.28 24.38
CA ILE A 129 -5.94 -8.03 25.15
C ILE A 129 -5.05 -8.12 26.40
N ASP A 130 -5.14 -9.21 27.16
CA ASP A 130 -4.34 -9.36 28.38
C ASP A 130 -2.83 -9.30 28.07
N LYS A 131 -2.37 -9.94 27.00
CA LYS A 131 -0.97 -9.88 26.56
C LYS A 131 -0.56 -8.51 26.03
N ALA A 132 -1.43 -7.84 25.29
CA ALA A 132 -1.17 -6.49 24.81
C ALA A 132 -0.96 -5.51 25.99
N PHE A 133 -1.73 -5.67 27.07
CA PHE A 133 -1.54 -4.88 28.29
C PHE A 133 -0.29 -5.29 29.07
N GLU A 134 0.00 -6.58 29.18
CA GLU A 134 1.26 -7.05 29.80
C GLU A 134 2.49 -6.45 29.09
N VAL A 135 2.50 -6.47 27.75
CA VAL A 135 3.62 -5.90 27.00
C VAL A 135 3.65 -4.37 27.07
N ARG A 136 2.48 -3.70 27.17
CA ARG A 136 2.39 -2.25 27.39
C ARG A 136 3.08 -1.84 28.70
N GLU A 137 2.90 -2.61 29.76
CA GLU A 137 3.50 -2.36 31.07
C GLU A 137 5.01 -2.67 31.08
N LYS A 138 5.40 -3.78 30.44
CA LYS A 138 6.77 -4.29 30.47
C LYS A 138 7.73 -3.55 29.51
N SER A 139 7.25 -3.17 28.32
CA SER A 139 8.11 -2.63 27.27
C SER A 139 8.47 -1.16 27.53
N PRO A 140 9.77 -0.79 27.57
CA PRO A 140 10.18 0.61 27.66
C PRO A 140 9.76 1.43 26.42
N PHE A 141 9.48 0.78 25.29
CA PHE A 141 9.01 1.42 24.06
C PHE A 141 7.52 1.75 24.09
N CYS A 142 6.78 1.32 25.13
CA CYS A 142 5.36 1.65 25.31
C CYS A 142 5.10 2.80 26.29
N LYS A 143 6.12 3.28 27.02
CA LYS A 143 5.97 4.20 28.17
C LYS A 143 5.20 5.48 27.85
N ASP A 144 5.45 6.07 26.68
CA ASP A 144 4.86 7.35 26.28
C ASP A 144 3.71 7.17 25.27
N LEU A 145 3.13 5.98 25.15
CA LEU A 145 1.99 5.73 24.26
C LEU A 145 0.71 6.35 24.82
N THR A 146 0.02 7.08 23.96
CA THR A 146 -1.40 7.36 24.14
C THR A 146 -2.23 6.09 23.95
N ASP A 147 -3.45 6.07 24.49
CA ASP A 147 -4.37 4.94 24.29
C ASP A 147 -4.64 4.69 22.80
N ALA A 148 -4.78 5.75 21.99
CA ALA A 148 -5.02 5.63 20.55
C ALA A 148 -3.83 4.97 19.83
N GLU A 149 -2.60 5.38 20.11
CA GLU A 149 -1.39 4.76 19.54
C GLU A 149 -1.25 3.31 20.00
N PHE A 150 -1.54 3.00 21.26
CA PHE A 150 -1.51 1.63 21.77
C PHE A 150 -2.55 0.74 21.07
N TYR A 151 -3.78 1.23 20.90
CA TYR A 151 -4.85 0.50 20.24
C TYR A 151 -4.59 0.24 18.77
N GLU A 152 -3.85 1.12 18.11
CA GLU A 152 -3.57 1.01 16.68
C GLU A 152 -2.28 0.23 16.39
N TYR A 153 -1.25 0.42 17.20
CA TYR A 153 0.10 -0.06 16.88
C TYR A 153 0.58 -1.25 17.72
N ILE A 154 -0.16 -1.67 18.76
CA ILE A 154 0.19 -2.83 19.60
C ILE A 154 -0.99 -3.81 19.75
N LEU A 155 -2.16 -3.31 20.17
CA LEU A 155 -3.34 -4.11 20.50
C LEU A 155 -3.88 -5.03 19.38
N PRO A 156 -3.84 -4.68 18.08
CA PRO A 156 -4.55 -5.45 17.07
C PRO A 156 -4.08 -6.91 16.99
N TYR A 157 -5.03 -7.84 17.07
CA TYR A 157 -4.80 -9.28 17.02
C TYR A 157 -4.45 -9.81 15.62
N ARG A 158 -4.31 -8.94 14.63
CA ARG A 158 -3.98 -9.25 13.24
C ARG A 158 -3.32 -8.07 12.56
N VAL A 159 -2.61 -8.35 11.48
CA VAL A 159 -1.92 -7.37 10.66
C VAL A 159 -2.71 -7.08 9.38
N SER A 160 -3.32 -8.09 8.78
CA SER A 160 -4.07 -7.99 7.52
C SER A 160 -5.23 -9.00 7.49
N THR A 161 -5.31 -9.81 6.44
CA THR A 161 -6.36 -10.81 6.20
C THR A 161 -5.84 -12.25 6.28
N GLU A 162 -4.72 -12.44 6.98
CA GLU A 162 -4.16 -13.74 7.28
C GLU A 162 -5.15 -14.63 8.05
N LYS A 163 -4.88 -15.94 8.04
CA LYS A 163 -5.58 -16.88 8.93
C LYS A 163 -5.38 -16.48 10.39
N LEU A 164 -6.48 -16.40 11.14
CA LEU A 164 -6.45 -16.08 12.56
C LEU A 164 -5.67 -17.15 13.36
N GLU A 165 -4.68 -16.72 14.15
CA GLU A 165 -3.92 -17.59 15.04
C GLU A 165 -3.34 -16.82 16.25
N ASN A 166 -2.95 -17.55 17.30
CA ASN A 166 -2.26 -17.00 18.47
C ASN A 166 -0.77 -16.72 18.15
N TRP A 167 -0.50 -15.83 17.21
CA TRP A 167 0.85 -15.54 16.72
C TRP A 167 1.75 -14.94 17.82
N SER A 168 1.20 -14.20 18.80
CA SER A 168 2.00 -13.54 19.83
C SER A 168 2.85 -14.53 20.64
N ASP A 169 2.29 -15.70 20.99
CA ASP A 169 3.02 -16.73 21.75
C ASP A 169 4.11 -17.38 20.92
N GLN A 170 3.81 -17.62 19.64
CA GLN A 170 4.77 -18.19 18.69
C GLN A 170 5.95 -17.23 18.54
N VAL A 171 5.68 -15.94 18.32
CA VAL A 171 6.70 -14.90 18.25
C VAL A 171 7.56 -14.84 19.50
N LEU A 172 6.94 -14.80 20.69
CA LEU A 172 7.68 -14.71 21.95
C LEU A 172 8.58 -15.94 22.16
N ASN A 173 8.10 -17.12 21.78
CA ASN A 173 8.91 -18.34 21.81
C ASN A 173 10.09 -18.27 20.81
N ASP A 174 9.83 -17.85 19.58
CA ASP A 174 10.81 -17.75 18.50
C ASP A 174 11.87 -16.67 18.72
N LEU A 175 11.53 -15.67 19.54
CA LEU A 175 12.39 -14.57 19.98
C LEU A 175 12.80 -14.72 21.45
N SER A 176 12.65 -15.90 22.06
CA SER A 176 13.00 -16.13 23.47
C SER A 176 14.46 -15.76 23.78
N GLN A 177 15.39 -16.00 22.85
CA GLN A 177 16.78 -15.57 23.01
C GLN A 177 16.93 -14.04 22.93
N ALA A 178 16.23 -13.37 22.01
CA ALA A 178 16.23 -11.91 21.93
C ALA A 178 15.64 -11.26 23.20
N GLN A 179 14.67 -11.92 23.84
CA GLN A 179 14.16 -11.49 25.14
C GLN A 179 15.22 -11.66 26.25
N LYS A 180 16.00 -12.74 26.24
CA LYS A 180 17.12 -12.97 27.17
C LYS A 180 18.27 -12.01 26.96
N ASP A 181 18.59 -11.70 25.71
CA ASP A 181 19.55 -10.67 25.30
C ASP A 181 19.05 -9.25 25.62
N SER A 182 17.87 -9.16 26.25
CA SER A 182 17.19 -7.94 26.66
C SER A 182 17.05 -6.96 25.51
N VAL A 183 16.21 -7.29 24.52
CA VAL A 183 15.73 -6.31 23.54
C VAL A 183 15.21 -5.01 24.19
N TYR A 184 14.79 -5.09 25.45
CA TYR A 184 14.39 -3.95 26.28
C TYR A 184 15.54 -3.11 26.85
N SER A 185 16.79 -3.54 26.70
CA SER A 185 18.00 -2.80 27.11
C SER A 185 18.49 -1.81 26.05
N PHE A 186 18.01 -1.91 24.80
CA PHE A 186 18.36 -0.95 23.76
C PHE A 186 17.89 0.46 24.13
N THR A 187 18.76 1.44 23.93
CA THR A 187 18.49 2.85 24.27
C THR A 187 17.45 3.51 23.37
N THR A 188 17.32 3.01 22.13
CA THR A 188 16.37 3.52 21.13
C THR A 188 15.54 2.39 20.53
N VAL A 189 14.30 2.72 20.18
CA VAL A 189 13.41 1.79 19.46
C VAL A 189 13.97 1.43 18.07
N LEU A 190 14.74 2.32 17.45
CA LEU A 190 15.42 2.06 16.17
C LEU A 190 16.46 0.94 16.31
N ALA A 191 17.27 0.95 17.37
CA ALA A 191 18.29 -0.06 17.61
C ALA A 191 17.67 -1.43 17.92
N ALA A 192 16.62 -1.45 18.77
CA ALA A 192 15.87 -2.66 19.06
C ALA A 192 15.25 -3.27 17.79
N THR A 193 14.60 -2.43 16.98
CA THR A 193 14.00 -2.85 15.71
C THR A 193 15.05 -3.38 14.73
N SER A 194 16.20 -2.71 14.61
CA SER A 194 17.30 -3.16 13.75
C SER A 194 17.86 -4.53 14.17
N TYR A 195 17.93 -4.80 15.47
CA TYR A 195 18.35 -6.09 16.00
C TYR A 195 17.34 -7.20 15.64
N ILE A 196 16.04 -6.96 15.84
CA ILE A 196 14.98 -7.91 15.44
C ILE A 196 14.95 -8.12 13.92
N ASN A 197 15.14 -7.06 13.14
CA ASN A 197 15.23 -7.13 11.67
C ASN A 197 16.33 -8.09 11.21
N LYS A 198 17.52 -7.97 11.79
CA LYS A 198 18.67 -8.87 11.50
C LYS A 198 18.43 -10.33 11.87
N ILE A 199 17.62 -10.61 12.90
CA ILE A 199 17.25 -11.99 13.25
C ILE A 199 16.39 -12.59 12.14
N TYR A 200 15.36 -11.88 11.69
CA TYR A 200 14.44 -12.40 10.68
C TYR A 200 15.02 -12.40 9.26
N GLN A 201 15.96 -11.51 8.94
CA GLN A 201 16.71 -11.55 7.67
C GLN A 201 17.35 -12.92 7.40
N LYS A 202 17.80 -13.61 8.46
CA LYS A 202 18.41 -14.95 8.36
C LYS A 202 17.38 -16.08 8.24
N ARG A 203 16.10 -15.79 8.48
CA ARG A 203 15.01 -16.77 8.55
C ARG A 203 14.04 -16.66 7.38
N PHE A 204 13.99 -15.52 6.71
CA PHE A 204 13.04 -15.22 5.64
C PHE A 204 13.67 -14.34 4.56
N GLN A 205 13.43 -14.67 3.29
CA GLN A 205 13.99 -13.94 2.14
C GLN A 205 12.91 -13.47 1.15
N PHE A 206 13.24 -12.49 0.32
CA PHE A 206 12.36 -12.10 -0.78
C PHE A 206 12.28 -13.25 -1.81
N GLY A 207 11.06 -13.70 -2.10
CA GLY A 207 10.78 -14.84 -2.95
C GLY A 207 10.75 -14.55 -4.45
N GLY A 208 10.91 -13.28 -4.83
CA GLY A 208 10.90 -12.84 -6.23
C GLY A 208 9.52 -12.75 -6.85
N ASN A 209 9.49 -12.47 -8.15
CA ASN A 209 8.26 -12.09 -8.88
C ASN A 209 7.16 -13.15 -8.87
N ARG A 210 7.50 -14.43 -8.68
CA ARG A 210 6.53 -15.53 -8.63
C ARG A 210 5.49 -15.34 -7.52
N TYR A 211 5.89 -14.76 -6.38
CA TYR A 211 4.98 -14.51 -5.25
C TYR A 211 3.97 -13.40 -5.51
N PHE A 212 4.16 -12.55 -6.52
CA PHE A 212 3.18 -11.51 -6.85
C PHE A 212 1.92 -12.05 -7.52
N LYS A 213 1.94 -13.31 -7.98
CA LYS A 213 0.73 -14.01 -8.44
C LYS A 213 -0.15 -14.44 -7.27
N GLU A 214 0.42 -14.59 -6.08
CA GLU A 214 -0.33 -15.06 -4.91
C GLU A 214 -1.19 -13.96 -4.31
N LYS A 215 -2.47 -14.27 -4.14
CA LYS A 215 -3.45 -13.41 -3.46
C LYS A 215 -3.48 -13.67 -1.95
N LYS A 216 -3.04 -14.86 -1.52
CA LYS A 216 -3.03 -15.26 -0.12
C LYS A 216 -2.15 -14.36 0.73
N VAL A 217 -2.72 -13.88 1.83
CA VAL A 217 -1.96 -13.30 2.95
C VAL A 217 -1.68 -14.41 3.95
N ARG A 218 -0.41 -14.63 4.27
CA ARG A 218 0.03 -15.76 5.08
C ARG A 218 0.07 -15.44 6.56
N SER A 219 -0.28 -16.43 7.38
CA SER A 219 -0.17 -16.31 8.84
C SER A 219 1.30 -16.36 9.29
N TYR A 220 1.59 -15.97 10.53
CA TYR A 220 2.95 -16.02 11.09
C TYR A 220 3.56 -17.42 10.97
N SER A 221 2.80 -18.47 11.32
CA SER A 221 3.25 -19.86 11.21
C SER A 221 3.57 -20.29 9.77
N GLU A 222 2.77 -19.83 8.79
CA GLU A 222 3.02 -20.09 7.37
C GLU A 222 4.26 -19.35 6.87
N LEU A 223 4.45 -18.10 7.28
CA LEU A 223 5.63 -17.31 6.92
C LEU A 223 6.93 -17.97 7.40
N LEU A 224 6.95 -18.47 8.63
CA LEU A 224 8.13 -19.18 9.17
C LEU A 224 8.39 -20.52 8.50
N LYS A 225 7.33 -21.21 8.09
CA LYS A 225 7.45 -22.47 7.34
C LYS A 225 7.97 -22.22 5.93
N ASP A 226 7.42 -21.24 5.23
CA ASP A 226 7.71 -20.95 3.83
C ASP A 226 9.07 -20.27 3.62
N LYS A 227 9.53 -19.49 4.61
CA LYS A 227 10.82 -18.76 4.63
C LYS A 227 11.07 -17.82 3.44
N SER A 228 10.06 -17.57 2.61
CA SER A 228 10.17 -16.64 1.50
C SER A 228 8.83 -16.04 1.07
N GLY A 229 8.87 -14.83 0.51
CA GLY A 229 7.65 -14.06 0.21
C GLY A 229 7.84 -12.74 -0.49
N LYS A 230 6.73 -12.02 -0.67
CA LYS A 230 6.71 -10.66 -1.21
C LYS A 230 6.77 -9.61 -0.07
N CYS A 231 6.84 -8.33 -0.42
CA CYS A 231 7.05 -7.23 0.52
C CYS A 231 6.02 -7.19 1.67
N ASN A 232 4.74 -7.41 1.38
CA ASN A 232 3.69 -7.45 2.40
C ASN A 232 3.83 -8.63 3.37
N ASP A 233 4.32 -9.79 2.91
CA ASP A 233 4.63 -10.94 3.77
C ASP A 233 5.78 -10.62 4.74
N MET A 234 6.82 -9.95 4.24
CA MET A 234 7.96 -9.49 5.03
C MET A 234 7.53 -8.45 6.05
N CYS A 235 6.66 -7.51 5.66
CA CYS A 235 6.06 -6.53 6.57
C CYS A 235 5.22 -7.23 7.64
N ASN A 236 4.34 -8.16 7.27
CA ASN A 236 3.54 -8.90 8.24
C ASN A 236 4.41 -9.62 9.28
N LEU A 237 5.43 -10.35 8.82
CA LEU A 237 6.38 -11.03 9.71
C LEU A 237 7.01 -10.06 10.73
N MET A 238 7.44 -8.89 10.25
CA MET A 238 8.04 -7.86 11.08
C MET A 238 7.04 -7.25 12.07
N ILE A 239 5.82 -6.93 11.64
CA ILE A 239 4.80 -6.35 12.51
C ILE A 239 4.36 -7.34 13.61
N PHE A 240 4.20 -8.63 13.30
CA PHE A 240 3.96 -9.65 14.33
C PHE A 240 5.08 -9.63 15.39
N ALA A 241 6.34 -9.60 14.94
CA ALA A 241 7.50 -9.56 15.82
C ALA A 241 7.54 -8.32 16.72
N LEU A 242 7.40 -7.14 16.12
CA LEU A 242 7.53 -5.87 16.81
C LEU A 242 6.38 -5.66 17.81
N ARG A 243 5.13 -5.95 17.42
CA ARG A 243 3.97 -5.81 18.31
C ARG A 243 4.06 -6.72 19.53
N ALA A 244 4.46 -7.98 19.36
CA ALA A 244 4.62 -8.91 20.47
C ALA A 244 5.70 -8.47 21.47
N LEU A 245 6.69 -7.69 21.02
CA LEU A 245 7.74 -7.10 21.85
C LEU A 245 7.41 -5.68 22.34
N GLY A 246 6.18 -5.21 22.14
CA GLY A 246 5.78 -3.87 22.59
C GLY A 246 6.51 -2.75 21.84
N ILE A 247 6.92 -2.98 20.59
CA ILE A 247 7.48 -1.96 19.70
C ILE A 247 6.35 -1.45 18.80
N PRO A 248 5.88 -0.20 18.99
CA PRO A 248 4.74 0.34 18.25
C PRO A 248 5.06 0.44 16.76
N SER A 249 4.29 -0.28 15.94
CA SER A 249 4.60 -0.44 14.53
C SER A 249 3.35 -0.63 13.65
N GLY A 250 3.52 -0.26 12.38
CA GLY A 250 2.55 -0.45 11.31
C GLY A 250 3.26 -0.49 9.96
N PHE A 251 2.50 -0.50 8.87
CA PHE A 251 3.08 -0.47 7.53
C PHE A 251 2.34 0.52 6.64
N ASP A 252 3.13 1.21 5.84
CA ASP A 252 2.71 2.16 4.84
C ASP A 252 2.98 1.55 3.46
N GLY A 253 2.24 2.00 2.45
CA GLY A 253 2.38 1.43 1.13
C GLY A 253 1.90 2.33 0.02
N ILE A 254 2.39 2.01 -1.18
CA ILE A 254 1.98 2.62 -2.45
C ILE A 254 1.42 1.52 -3.33
N GLN A 255 0.34 1.82 -4.03
CA GLN A 255 -0.29 0.82 -4.91
C GLN A 255 0.32 0.79 -6.30
N TYR A 256 0.82 1.94 -6.74
CA TYR A 256 1.42 2.12 -8.05
C TYR A 256 2.72 2.90 -7.91
N LYS A 257 3.73 2.47 -8.66
CA LYS A 257 5.01 3.17 -8.79
C LYS A 257 4.95 4.09 -10.01
N ARG A 258 5.50 5.29 -9.86
CA ARG A 258 5.75 6.23 -10.97
C ARG A 258 6.74 5.59 -11.95
N ALA A 259 6.50 5.73 -13.25
CA ALA A 259 7.41 5.35 -14.33
C ALA A 259 7.93 3.91 -14.29
N SER A 260 7.15 2.98 -13.75
CA SER A 260 7.54 1.58 -13.58
C SER A 260 6.40 0.62 -13.91
N ASN A 261 6.76 -0.53 -14.48
CA ASN A 261 5.86 -1.67 -14.68
C ASN A 261 5.74 -2.57 -13.45
N ASP A 262 6.41 -2.18 -12.37
CA ASP A 262 6.43 -2.91 -11.12
C ASP A 262 5.14 -2.69 -10.31
N VAL A 263 4.80 -3.69 -9.51
CA VAL A 263 3.67 -3.66 -8.58
C VAL A 263 3.92 -2.63 -7.47
N GLY A 264 2.90 -2.34 -6.66
CA GLY A 264 3.02 -1.52 -5.47
C GLY A 264 4.15 -1.94 -4.52
N HIS A 265 4.35 -1.18 -3.45
CA HIS A 265 5.36 -1.50 -2.43
C HIS A 265 4.83 -1.18 -1.06
N ASP A 266 5.01 -2.11 -0.13
CA ASP A 266 4.68 -1.96 1.28
C ASP A 266 5.98 -2.00 2.09
N TRP A 267 6.06 -1.17 3.13
CA TRP A 267 7.19 -1.10 4.05
C TRP A 267 6.71 -0.87 5.47
N CYS A 268 7.53 -1.22 6.46
CA CYS A 268 7.19 -1.01 7.86
C CYS A 268 7.55 0.40 8.31
N PHE A 269 6.89 0.87 9.35
CA PHE A 269 7.38 1.96 10.18
C PHE A 269 7.31 1.59 11.66
N ILE A 270 8.17 2.22 12.46
CA ILE A 270 8.07 2.22 13.92
C ILE A 270 7.81 3.62 14.43
N LEU A 271 6.98 3.74 15.46
CA LEU A 271 6.74 4.99 16.15
C LEU A 271 7.73 5.10 17.33
N ASP A 272 8.59 6.12 17.28
CA ASP A 272 9.35 6.53 18.46
C ASP A 272 8.46 7.36 19.38
N THR A 273 8.05 6.76 20.49
CA THR A 273 7.10 7.37 21.43
C THR A 273 7.64 8.61 22.12
N LYS A 274 8.97 8.76 22.20
CA LYS A 274 9.62 9.93 22.82
C LYS A 274 9.58 11.15 21.91
N THR A 275 9.85 10.94 20.63
CA THR A 275 9.89 12.02 19.62
C THR A 275 8.56 12.18 18.87
N LYS A 276 7.64 11.24 19.04
CA LYS A 276 6.37 11.14 18.30
C LYS A 276 6.55 11.09 16.78
N LYS A 277 7.68 10.52 16.34
CA LYS A 277 8.04 10.40 14.93
C LYS A 277 7.94 8.96 14.44
N ASN A 278 7.40 8.80 13.24
CA ASN A 278 7.44 7.53 12.52
C ASN A 278 8.77 7.39 11.75
N TYR A 279 9.41 6.23 11.87
CA TYR A 279 10.63 5.89 11.17
C TYR A 279 10.37 4.71 10.23
N PRO A 280 10.24 4.96 8.92
CA PRO A 280 10.04 3.90 7.94
C PRO A 280 11.30 3.06 7.70
N PHE A 281 11.10 1.85 7.18
CA PHE A 281 12.13 0.93 6.68
C PHE A 281 11.55 -0.23 5.87
N ASP A 282 12.35 -0.74 4.94
CA ASP A 282 12.06 -2.01 4.30
C ASP A 282 12.34 -3.16 5.26
N ALA A 283 11.29 -3.91 5.60
CA ALA A 283 11.39 -5.10 6.43
C ALA A 283 12.40 -6.08 5.82
N LEU A 284 13.28 -6.61 6.66
CA LEU A 284 14.34 -7.56 6.31
C LEU A 284 15.33 -7.05 5.25
N SER A 285 15.40 -5.73 5.00
CA SER A 285 16.51 -5.13 4.25
C SER A 285 17.71 -4.88 5.16
N ASP A 286 18.92 -4.76 4.60
CA ASP A 286 20.14 -4.44 5.37
C ASP A 286 20.04 -3.11 6.12
N ASN A 287 19.18 -2.20 5.64
CA ASN A 287 18.92 -0.91 6.24
C ASN A 287 17.84 -1.03 7.34
N GLY A 288 18.14 -0.48 8.52
CA GLY A 288 17.18 -0.41 9.63
C GLY A 288 16.22 0.80 9.52
N PRO A 289 15.30 0.96 10.50
CA PRO A 289 14.47 2.16 10.64
C PRO A 289 15.30 3.45 10.58
N GLY A 290 14.77 4.44 9.85
CA GLY A 290 15.40 5.74 9.68
C GLY A 290 16.46 5.82 8.58
N PHE A 291 16.87 4.69 8.00
CA PHE A 291 17.70 4.61 6.80
C PHE A 291 16.86 4.20 5.58
N PHE A 292 15.68 4.79 5.49
CA PHE A 292 14.74 4.51 4.42
C PHE A 292 14.86 5.58 3.35
N ASN A 293 15.52 5.20 2.26
CA ASN A 293 15.45 5.97 1.04
C ASN A 293 14.33 5.36 0.22
N LEU A 294 13.17 6.01 0.14
CA LEU A 294 12.12 5.59 -0.77
C LEU A 294 12.72 5.52 -2.17
N PRO A 295 12.88 4.33 -2.77
CA PRO A 295 13.56 4.22 -4.07
C PRO A 295 12.71 4.81 -5.22
N TYR A 296 11.49 5.28 -4.90
CA TYR A 296 10.50 5.77 -5.85
C TYR A 296 10.40 7.29 -5.73
N LYS A 297 10.94 8.01 -6.72
CA LYS A 297 10.79 9.47 -6.87
C LYS A 297 9.29 9.79 -6.91
N ASN A 298 8.76 10.35 -5.82
CA ASN A 298 7.40 10.88 -5.64
C ASN A 298 6.30 9.88 -6.02
N ALA A 299 5.96 8.96 -5.13
CA ALA A 299 4.73 8.18 -5.30
C ALA A 299 3.51 9.12 -5.12
N PRO A 300 2.43 8.95 -5.91
CA PRO A 300 1.31 9.89 -5.93
C PRO A 300 0.61 10.03 -4.59
N LYS A 301 0.47 8.90 -3.90
CA LYS A 301 -0.15 8.74 -2.59
C LYS A 301 0.56 7.64 -1.82
N VAL A 302 0.76 7.87 -0.52
CA VAL A 302 1.23 6.87 0.44
C VAL A 302 0.12 6.64 1.45
N MET A 303 -0.28 5.38 1.59
CA MET A 303 -1.37 4.97 2.47
C MET A 303 -0.83 4.18 3.65
N ARG A 304 -1.16 4.61 4.87
CA ARG A 304 -0.91 3.89 6.12
C ARG A 304 -2.05 2.94 6.41
N LYS A 305 -1.76 1.65 6.54
CA LYS A 305 -2.79 0.67 6.93
C LYS A 305 -2.99 0.67 8.43
N GLN A 306 -4.25 0.63 8.83
CA GLN A 306 -4.68 0.67 10.21
C GLN A 306 -5.63 -0.47 10.55
N PHE A 307 -5.80 -0.77 11.83
CA PHE A 307 -6.89 -1.59 12.32
C PHE A 307 -8.18 -0.80 12.35
N ALA A 308 -8.13 0.45 12.83
CA ALA A 308 -9.29 1.33 12.87
C ALA A 308 -9.89 1.56 11.47
N LEU A 309 -11.22 1.58 11.40
CA LEU A 309 -11.95 2.01 10.22
C LEU A 309 -11.95 3.54 10.17
N VAL A 310 -11.54 4.09 9.05
CA VAL A 310 -11.72 5.49 8.71
C VAL A 310 -13.20 5.67 8.36
N SER A 311 -13.83 6.75 8.84
CA SER A 311 -15.23 7.04 8.52
C SER A 311 -15.39 7.07 7.01
N VAL A 312 -16.06 6.05 6.48
CA VAL A 312 -16.17 5.82 5.05
C VAL A 312 -16.84 7.05 4.44
N ASN A 313 -16.14 7.77 3.56
CA ASN A 313 -16.80 8.68 2.65
C ASN A 313 -17.89 7.85 1.94
N SER A 314 -19.12 8.34 2.02
CA SER A 314 -20.43 7.75 1.67
C SER A 314 -20.53 6.79 0.45
N ILE A 315 -19.52 6.70 -0.40
CA ILE A 315 -19.62 6.05 -1.71
C ILE A 315 -19.68 4.52 -1.66
N LYS A 316 -19.05 3.87 -0.67
CA LYS A 316 -19.07 2.40 -0.60
C LYS A 316 -20.41 1.80 -0.15
N ASN A 317 -21.30 2.65 0.37
CA ASN A 317 -22.66 2.22 0.69
C ASN A 317 -23.57 2.17 -0.54
N ASP A 318 -23.17 2.81 -1.65
CA ASP A 318 -23.89 2.74 -2.91
C ASP A 318 -23.33 1.60 -3.77
N LYS A 319 -24.02 0.47 -3.74
CA LYS A 319 -23.68 -0.73 -4.53
C LYS A 319 -23.78 -0.52 -6.04
N SER A 320 -24.36 0.59 -6.51
CA SER A 320 -24.41 0.93 -7.94
C SER A 320 -23.08 1.50 -8.45
N ILE A 321 -22.19 1.94 -7.56
CA ILE A 321 -20.91 2.55 -7.92
C ILE A 321 -19.82 1.47 -7.87
N ILE A 322 -19.20 1.21 -9.03
CA ILE A 322 -18.06 0.29 -9.14
C ILE A 322 -16.82 1.00 -8.61
N HIS A 323 -16.26 0.50 -7.52
CA HIS A 323 -15.04 1.01 -6.93
C HIS A 323 -13.83 0.17 -7.33
N PRO A 324 -12.69 0.79 -7.64
CA PRO A 324 -11.42 0.07 -7.63
C PRO A 324 -11.18 -0.52 -6.23
N ASN A 325 -10.84 -1.81 -6.14
CA ASN A 325 -10.52 -2.51 -4.88
C ASN A 325 -9.32 -1.93 -4.09
N LEU A 326 -8.68 -0.90 -4.65
CA LEU A 326 -7.53 -0.13 -4.15
C LEU A 326 -7.86 0.65 -2.87
N PHE A 327 -9.06 1.19 -2.72
CA PHE A 327 -9.36 2.09 -1.61
C PHE A 327 -9.84 1.28 -0.40
N GLU A 328 -8.98 1.05 0.58
CA GLU A 328 -9.31 0.32 1.81
C GLU A 328 -9.96 1.25 2.86
N ASP A 329 -10.94 0.75 3.63
CA ASP A 329 -11.66 1.54 4.65
C ASP A 329 -10.87 1.78 5.94
N ASN A 330 -9.65 1.26 5.99
CA ASN A 330 -8.75 1.31 7.13
C ASN A 330 -7.38 1.83 6.69
N SER A 331 -7.37 2.80 5.77
CA SER A 331 -6.15 3.41 5.24
C SER A 331 -6.18 4.93 5.43
N LEU A 332 -5.10 5.48 5.99
CA LEU A 332 -4.90 6.94 6.10
C LEU A 332 -3.93 7.43 5.04
N ASP A 333 -4.21 8.58 4.45
CA ASP A 333 -3.26 9.27 3.58
C ASP A 333 -2.16 9.92 4.43
N VAL A 334 -0.94 9.40 4.30
CA VAL A 334 0.27 9.89 4.97
C VAL A 334 1.30 10.42 3.97
N THR A 335 0.87 10.78 2.76
CA THR A 335 1.75 11.20 1.66
C THR A 335 2.68 12.35 2.06
N SER A 336 2.19 13.30 2.87
CA SER A 336 2.97 14.44 3.37
C SER A 336 4.05 14.06 4.39
N GLU A 337 4.02 12.87 4.99
CA GLU A 337 5.11 12.36 5.83
C GLU A 337 6.34 11.97 4.98
N TYR A 338 6.16 11.73 3.68
CA TYR A 338 7.17 11.20 2.77
C TYR A 338 7.57 12.16 1.65
N PHE A 339 6.63 12.94 1.14
CA PHE A 339 6.83 13.80 -0.02
C PHE A 339 6.28 15.21 0.21
N GLU A 340 6.83 16.18 -0.53
CA GLU A 340 6.15 17.46 -0.67
C GLU A 340 4.83 17.28 -1.42
N THR A 341 3.77 17.85 -0.86
CA THR A 341 2.42 17.71 -1.39
C THR A 341 1.80 19.08 -1.69
N THR A 342 0.71 19.06 -2.45
CA THR A 342 -0.19 20.19 -2.68
C THR A 342 -1.63 19.71 -2.65
N ASN A 343 -2.56 20.64 -2.40
CA ASN A 343 -3.99 20.38 -2.53
C ASN A 343 -4.44 20.87 -3.91
N LEU A 344 -5.28 20.08 -4.57
CA LEU A 344 -5.78 20.35 -5.89
C LEU A 344 -7.26 20.69 -5.84
N THR A 345 -7.67 21.60 -6.71
CA THR A 345 -9.07 21.91 -6.95
C THR A 345 -9.27 22.17 -8.43
N PHE A 346 -10.20 21.44 -9.04
CA PHE A 346 -10.52 21.59 -10.47
C PHE A 346 -12.01 21.85 -10.66
N PRO A 347 -12.38 22.85 -11.48
CA PRO A 347 -13.75 22.94 -11.96
C PRO A 347 -14.04 21.76 -12.89
N LEU A 348 -15.24 21.22 -12.79
CA LEU A 348 -15.77 20.21 -13.69
C LEU A 348 -16.68 20.89 -14.72
N GLU A 349 -16.66 20.41 -15.96
CA GLU A 349 -17.56 20.90 -17.01
C GLU A 349 -19.05 20.73 -16.65
N LYS A 350 -19.35 19.71 -15.85
CA LYS A 350 -20.69 19.40 -15.33
C LYS A 350 -20.60 18.63 -14.02
N LYS A 351 -21.75 18.47 -13.36
CA LYS A 351 -21.90 17.59 -12.19
C LYS A 351 -21.88 16.13 -12.64
N TYR A 352 -21.17 15.28 -11.90
CA TYR A 352 -21.08 13.84 -12.17
C TYR A 352 -21.84 13.04 -11.12
N GLN A 353 -22.63 12.06 -11.56
CA GLN A 353 -23.33 11.12 -10.68
C GLN A 353 -22.43 9.99 -10.18
N GLU A 354 -21.22 9.88 -10.72
CA GLU A 354 -20.21 8.89 -10.36
C GLU A 354 -18.98 9.59 -9.77
N PRO A 355 -18.11 8.88 -9.03
CA PRO A 355 -16.88 9.45 -8.51
C PRO A 355 -15.93 9.88 -9.63
N VAL A 356 -15.22 10.98 -9.37
CA VAL A 356 -14.10 11.43 -10.20
C VAL A 356 -12.82 11.04 -9.49
N TYR A 357 -11.93 10.38 -10.22
CA TYR A 357 -10.68 9.85 -9.69
C TYR A 357 -9.52 10.71 -10.14
N LEU A 358 -8.60 11.00 -9.22
CA LEU A 358 -7.25 11.42 -9.59
C LEU A 358 -6.48 10.15 -9.97
N SER A 359 -5.88 10.13 -11.15
CA SER A 359 -5.18 8.95 -11.67
C SER A 359 -3.77 9.28 -12.10
N ILE A 360 -2.86 8.31 -11.97
CA ILE A 360 -1.54 8.34 -12.61
C ILE A 360 -1.50 7.39 -13.79
N TRP A 361 -0.57 7.62 -14.70
CA TRP A 361 -0.30 6.64 -15.74
C TRP A 361 0.54 5.50 -15.19
N ASN A 362 0.09 4.26 -15.39
CA ASN A 362 0.88 3.08 -15.04
C ASN A 362 0.53 1.91 -15.96
N ASN A 363 1.56 1.28 -16.54
CA ASN A 363 1.46 0.10 -17.40
C ASN A 363 0.41 0.21 -18.54
N GLY A 364 0.32 1.38 -19.19
CA GLY A 364 -0.57 1.58 -20.35
C GLY A 364 -1.99 2.04 -20.03
N TRP A 365 -2.30 2.31 -18.76
CA TRP A 365 -3.64 2.69 -18.29
C TRP A 365 -3.56 3.81 -17.26
N TRP A 366 -4.60 4.65 -17.20
CA TRP A 366 -4.81 5.54 -16.06
C TRP A 366 -5.30 4.73 -14.87
N LYS A 367 -4.49 4.72 -13.81
CA LYS A 367 -4.77 4.02 -12.54
C LYS A 367 -5.19 5.04 -11.48
N PRO A 368 -6.36 4.87 -10.85
CA PRO A 368 -6.82 5.77 -9.80
C PRO A 368 -5.87 5.70 -8.59
N VAL A 369 -5.67 6.83 -7.92
CA VAL A 369 -4.83 6.95 -6.71
C VAL A 369 -5.54 7.71 -5.60
N ASP A 370 -6.54 8.52 -5.95
CA ASP A 370 -7.42 9.23 -5.04
C ASP A 370 -8.79 9.43 -5.71
N TYR A 371 -9.82 9.78 -4.95
CA TYR A 371 -11.16 10.01 -5.49
C TYR A 371 -11.87 11.16 -4.79
N PHE A 372 -12.80 11.76 -5.52
CA PHE A 372 -13.76 12.71 -5.02
C PHE A 372 -15.17 12.29 -5.44
N TYR A 373 -16.13 12.39 -4.52
CA TYR A 373 -17.53 12.14 -4.84
C TYR A 373 -18.46 13.10 -4.10
N ASN A 374 -19.07 13.96 -4.89
CA ASN A 374 -20.21 14.75 -4.47
C ASN A 374 -21.06 15.09 -5.70
N PRO A 375 -22.16 14.36 -5.96
CA PRO A 375 -23.01 14.58 -7.13
C PRO A 375 -23.62 15.99 -7.23
N ASN A 376 -23.62 16.76 -6.15
CA ASN A 376 -24.18 18.10 -6.11
C ASN A 376 -23.17 19.21 -6.43
N GLN A 377 -21.87 18.88 -6.50
CA GLN A 377 -20.79 19.83 -6.74
C GLN A 377 -20.20 19.67 -8.16
N ALA A 378 -19.84 20.80 -8.77
CA ALA A 378 -19.13 20.87 -10.05
C ALA A 378 -17.65 21.23 -9.86
N THR A 379 -17.10 20.89 -8.69
CA THR A 379 -15.70 21.11 -8.33
C THR A 379 -15.21 19.87 -7.63
N VAL A 380 -14.05 19.36 -8.03
CA VAL A 380 -13.37 18.26 -7.34
C VAL A 380 -12.21 18.80 -6.54
N ALA A 381 -11.92 18.15 -5.41
CA ALA A 381 -10.78 18.47 -4.59
C ALA A 381 -10.04 17.20 -4.18
N PHE A 382 -8.71 17.26 -4.21
CA PHE A 382 -7.82 16.19 -3.76
C PHE A 382 -6.78 16.81 -2.83
N ASN A 383 -6.63 16.26 -1.63
CA ASN A 383 -5.68 16.78 -0.64
C ASN A 383 -4.37 16.01 -0.70
N ASN A 384 -3.26 16.53 -0.17
CA ASN A 384 -2.01 15.80 0.02
C ASN A 384 -1.50 15.08 -1.24
N VAL A 385 -1.65 15.69 -2.42
CA VAL A 385 -1.19 15.10 -3.68
C VAL A 385 0.29 15.38 -3.87
N SER A 386 1.09 14.33 -4.10
CA SER A 386 2.53 14.50 -4.32
C SER A 386 2.84 15.33 -5.58
N LYS A 387 3.84 16.19 -5.48
CA LYS A 387 4.36 16.98 -6.60
C LYS A 387 5.21 16.13 -7.56
N ASP A 388 5.62 16.71 -8.69
CA ASP A 388 6.51 16.13 -9.70
C ASP A 388 5.99 14.84 -10.37
N ASN A 389 4.69 14.83 -10.64
CA ASN A 389 3.95 13.69 -11.17
C ASN A 389 3.00 14.10 -12.32
N LEU A 390 2.74 13.14 -13.21
CA LEU A 390 1.77 13.24 -14.29
C LEU A 390 0.45 12.62 -13.81
N TYR A 391 -0.62 13.41 -13.90
CA TYR A 391 -1.96 13.02 -13.49
C TYR A 391 -2.98 13.23 -14.61
N CYS A 392 -4.13 12.58 -14.45
CA CYS A 392 -5.33 12.81 -15.24
C CYS A 392 -6.55 12.59 -14.35
N LEU A 393 -7.59 13.40 -14.52
CA LEU A 393 -8.89 13.09 -13.92
C LEU A 393 -9.57 12.01 -14.75
N THR A 394 -10.10 10.98 -14.11
CA THR A 394 -10.80 9.89 -14.78
C THR A 394 -12.11 9.54 -14.09
N LYS A 395 -12.96 8.79 -14.80
CA LYS A 395 -14.17 8.16 -14.27
C LYS A 395 -14.05 6.66 -14.47
N TYR A 396 -14.55 5.88 -13.51
CA TYR A 396 -14.54 4.42 -13.58
C TYR A 396 -15.92 3.92 -14.03
N ARG A 397 -16.05 3.54 -15.31
CA ARG A 397 -17.30 3.01 -15.90
C ARG A 397 -17.08 1.63 -16.47
N TYR A 398 -17.93 0.67 -16.11
CA TYR A 398 -17.93 -0.69 -16.68
C TYR A 398 -16.54 -1.36 -16.67
N PHE A 399 -15.78 -1.20 -15.57
CA PHE A 399 -14.40 -1.69 -15.42
C PHE A 399 -13.35 -1.04 -16.34
N THR A 400 -13.68 0.08 -16.98
CA THR A 400 -12.77 0.90 -17.78
C THR A 400 -12.58 2.29 -17.17
N THR A 401 -11.41 2.88 -17.36
CA THR A 401 -11.13 4.27 -16.99
C THR A 401 -11.32 5.19 -18.19
N GLU A 402 -12.29 6.09 -18.09
CA GLU A 402 -12.52 7.15 -19.08
C GLU A 402 -11.87 8.44 -18.61
N GLN A 403 -11.13 9.12 -19.49
CA GLN A 403 -10.57 10.44 -19.18
C GLN A 403 -11.70 11.47 -18.99
N ALA A 404 -11.55 12.30 -17.97
CA ALA A 404 -12.44 13.42 -17.63
C ALA A 404 -11.73 14.77 -17.67
N SER A 405 -10.40 14.77 -17.87
CA SER A 405 -9.60 15.97 -18.14
C SER A 405 -8.47 15.64 -19.11
N GLU A 406 -7.90 16.67 -19.72
CA GLU A 406 -6.55 16.57 -20.29
C GLU A 406 -5.56 16.13 -19.19
N PRO A 407 -4.56 15.29 -19.52
CA PRO A 407 -3.44 15.03 -18.62
C PRO A 407 -2.70 16.31 -18.22
N PHE A 408 -2.21 16.37 -16.99
CA PHE A 408 -1.51 17.54 -16.45
C PHE A 408 -0.39 17.12 -15.51
N ILE A 409 0.63 17.97 -15.42
CA ILE A 409 1.79 17.77 -14.54
C ILE A 409 1.67 18.71 -13.35
N ILE A 410 1.88 18.19 -12.15
CA ILE A 410 2.17 19.02 -10.97
C ILE A 410 3.67 19.13 -10.89
N ASN A 411 4.23 20.32 -11.10
CA ASN A 411 5.68 20.50 -11.05
C ASN A 411 6.18 20.53 -9.58
N LYS A 412 7.50 20.63 -9.39
CA LYS A 412 8.13 20.69 -8.06
C LYS A 412 7.69 21.89 -7.20
N LEU A 413 7.20 22.97 -7.83
CA LEU A 413 6.65 24.14 -7.14
C LEU A 413 5.19 23.94 -6.74
N GLY A 414 4.53 22.88 -7.22
CA GLY A 414 3.10 22.62 -7.00
C GLY A 414 2.20 23.27 -8.05
N GLU A 415 2.76 23.83 -9.12
CA GLU A 415 1.99 24.44 -10.20
C GLU A 415 1.46 23.36 -11.15
N ILE A 416 0.21 23.50 -11.57
CA ILE A 416 -0.42 22.65 -12.57
C ILE A 416 -0.04 23.15 -13.96
N LYS A 417 0.52 22.26 -14.79
CA LYS A 417 0.83 22.51 -16.20
C LYS A 417 0.08 21.52 -17.08
N HIS A 418 -0.86 22.03 -17.87
CA HIS A 418 -1.52 21.25 -18.91
C HIS A 418 -0.55 21.07 -20.09
N ILE A 419 -0.55 19.89 -20.69
CA ILE A 419 0.45 19.50 -21.68
C ILE A 419 0.26 20.30 -22.97
N ASN A 420 -0.99 20.50 -23.38
CA ASN A 420 -1.37 21.29 -24.54
C ASN A 420 -1.08 22.80 -24.35
N SER A 421 -0.99 23.27 -23.11
CA SER A 421 -0.68 24.68 -22.81
C SER A 421 0.80 25.05 -22.98
N LEU A 422 1.67 24.08 -23.27
CA LEU A 422 3.10 24.29 -23.47
C LEU A 422 3.36 24.88 -24.87
N ALA A 423 3.28 26.22 -24.95
CA ALA A 423 3.11 27.00 -26.19
C ALA A 423 4.25 26.98 -27.23
N SER A 424 5.41 26.41 -26.95
CA SER A 424 6.52 26.34 -27.92
C SER A 424 6.88 24.89 -28.20
N LYS A 425 6.37 24.34 -29.30
CA LYS A 425 6.81 23.05 -29.83
C LYS A 425 7.95 23.29 -30.81
N LYS A 426 9.02 22.52 -30.65
CA LYS A 426 10.18 22.45 -31.55
C LYS A 426 10.30 21.02 -32.03
N GLU A 427 10.88 20.84 -33.20
CA GLU A 427 11.29 19.53 -33.65
C GLU A 427 12.68 19.23 -33.11
N ILE A 428 12.82 18.14 -32.36
CA ILE A 428 14.11 17.59 -31.95
C ILE A 428 14.33 16.30 -32.71
N ASN A 429 15.45 16.25 -33.43
CA ASN A 429 15.94 15.01 -33.97
C ASN A 429 16.57 14.20 -32.84
N LEU A 430 16.03 13.00 -32.57
CA LEU A 430 16.56 12.12 -31.54
C LEU A 430 17.82 11.35 -31.99
N ASN A 431 18.31 11.51 -33.21
CA ASN A 431 19.54 10.87 -33.68
C ASN A 431 20.72 11.24 -32.79
N GLY A 432 21.28 10.25 -32.09
CA GLY A 432 22.37 10.48 -31.14
C GLY A 432 21.90 10.80 -29.71
N TYR A 433 20.60 10.75 -29.42
CA TYR A 433 20.05 11.09 -28.11
C TYR A 433 20.42 10.04 -27.06
N LYS A 434 21.09 10.48 -25.99
CA LYS A 434 21.62 9.64 -24.91
C LYS A 434 20.76 9.74 -23.65
N ASN A 435 20.23 8.61 -23.17
CA ASN A 435 19.52 8.57 -21.89
C ASN A 435 19.82 7.29 -21.10
N LYS A 436 20.19 7.45 -19.82
CA LYS A 436 20.55 6.34 -18.91
C LYS A 436 19.36 5.45 -18.54
N GLU A 437 18.14 5.96 -18.58
CA GLU A 437 16.92 5.19 -18.30
C GLU A 437 16.56 4.20 -19.42
N LEU A 438 17.21 4.34 -20.59
CA LEU A 438 17.08 3.44 -21.73
C LEU A 438 18.05 2.25 -21.65
N LYS A 439 18.78 2.09 -20.54
CA LYS A 439 19.89 1.13 -20.40
C LYS A 439 19.55 -0.35 -20.63
N ASN A 440 18.27 -0.68 -20.67
CA ASN A 440 17.80 -2.04 -20.87
C ASN A 440 16.98 -2.21 -22.17
N ALA A 441 16.86 -1.17 -22.99
CA ALA A 441 16.05 -1.21 -24.21
C ALA A 441 16.80 -1.91 -25.35
N LYS A 442 16.19 -2.92 -25.98
CA LYS A 442 16.80 -3.65 -27.12
C LYS A 442 16.31 -3.12 -28.47
N ASN A 443 16.85 -3.67 -29.56
CA ASN A 443 16.61 -3.29 -30.97
C ASN A 443 15.14 -3.20 -31.43
N ASN A 444 14.17 -3.63 -30.62
CA ASN A 444 12.73 -3.63 -30.93
C ASN A 444 11.94 -2.54 -30.19
N ALA A 445 12.61 -1.64 -29.46
CA ALA A 445 11.95 -0.56 -28.75
C ALA A 445 11.32 0.45 -29.73
N LYS A 446 10.13 0.95 -29.36
CA LYS A 446 9.33 1.88 -30.16
C LYS A 446 8.96 3.10 -29.34
N ILE A 447 8.83 4.24 -30.05
CA ILE A 447 8.17 5.42 -29.52
C ILE A 447 6.83 5.54 -30.22
N LEU A 448 5.76 5.62 -29.44
CA LEU A 448 4.40 5.80 -29.94
C LEU A 448 3.87 7.17 -29.51
N ASP A 449 2.93 7.69 -30.29
CA ASP A 449 2.09 8.80 -29.88
C ASP A 449 1.30 8.44 -28.60
N PHE A 450 1.17 9.39 -27.68
CA PHE A 450 0.48 9.14 -26.41
C PHE A 450 -1.02 8.88 -26.59
N GLU A 451 -1.70 9.61 -27.48
CA GLU A 451 -3.14 9.55 -27.61
C GLU A 451 -3.60 8.39 -28.50
N ASN A 452 -3.06 8.32 -29.71
CA ASN A 452 -3.51 7.38 -30.73
C ASN A 452 -2.65 6.11 -30.82
N LYS A 453 -1.56 6.02 -30.03
CA LYS A 453 -0.64 4.86 -29.96
C LYS A 453 -0.01 4.48 -31.31
N THR A 454 -0.02 5.38 -32.29
CA THR A 454 0.62 5.15 -33.58
C THR A 454 2.14 5.16 -33.41
N SER A 455 2.82 4.27 -34.14
CA SER A 455 4.28 4.17 -34.07
C SER A 455 4.93 5.37 -34.74
N ILE A 456 5.68 6.17 -33.99
CA ILE A 456 6.41 7.33 -34.49
C ILE A 456 7.86 6.96 -34.82
N CYS A 457 8.48 6.13 -33.98
CA CYS A 457 9.85 5.65 -34.16
C CYS A 457 9.95 4.15 -33.87
N GLN A 458 10.77 3.42 -34.65
CA GLN A 458 10.82 1.96 -34.67
C GLN A 458 12.21 1.34 -34.43
N LYS A 459 13.28 2.14 -34.23
CA LYS A 459 14.63 1.59 -34.05
C LYS A 459 15.43 2.33 -32.98
N ILE A 460 15.80 1.63 -31.92
CA ILE A 460 16.77 2.09 -30.91
C ILE A 460 17.99 1.18 -31.03
N VAL A 461 19.17 1.76 -31.28
CA VAL A 461 20.40 1.00 -31.54
C VAL A 461 21.33 1.18 -30.35
N GLU A 462 21.72 0.07 -29.73
CA GLU A 462 22.80 0.05 -28.75
C GLU A 462 24.12 0.38 -29.46
N GLU A 463 24.75 1.51 -29.12
CA GLU A 463 26.11 1.81 -29.58
C GLU A 463 27.06 1.60 -28.40
N ASN A 464 27.93 0.61 -28.54
CA ASN A 464 28.80 0.07 -27.49
C ASN A 464 29.92 1.08 -27.14
N SER A 465 29.59 2.12 -26.40
CA SER A 465 30.57 3.05 -25.84
C SER A 465 30.86 2.67 -24.38
N LYS A 466 32.13 2.78 -23.96
CA LYS A 466 32.64 2.45 -22.61
C LYS A 466 32.00 3.26 -21.45
N LYS A 467 30.83 3.90 -21.63
CA LYS A 467 30.23 4.91 -20.76
C LYS A 467 28.75 4.73 -20.40
N ASP A 468 28.12 3.56 -20.60
CA ASP A 468 26.69 3.35 -20.25
C ASP A 468 25.73 4.35 -20.94
N GLU A 469 25.95 4.67 -22.22
CA GLU A 469 25.15 5.63 -22.97
C GLU A 469 24.42 4.94 -24.14
N TRP A 470 23.09 5.05 -24.18
CA TRP A 470 22.22 4.42 -25.19
C TRP A 470 21.72 5.46 -26.17
N ILE A 471 21.87 5.21 -27.48
CA ILE A 471 21.53 6.16 -28.54
C ILE A 471 20.22 5.76 -29.20
N MET A 472 19.23 6.67 -29.19
CA MET A 472 18.07 6.52 -30.06
C MET A 472 18.44 6.95 -31.48
N THR A 473 17.99 6.22 -32.50
CA THR A 473 18.14 6.61 -33.91
C THR A 473 16.75 6.74 -34.50
N SER A 474 16.23 7.97 -34.55
CA SER A 474 14.91 8.22 -35.08
C SER A 474 15.00 8.66 -36.53
N THR A 475 14.24 8.01 -37.41
CA THR A 475 14.04 8.48 -38.78
C THR A 475 13.08 9.67 -38.86
N THR A 476 12.47 10.05 -37.73
CA THR A 476 11.47 11.11 -37.60
C THR A 476 11.84 12.07 -36.47
N ASN A 477 11.55 13.35 -36.64
CA ASN A 477 11.69 14.33 -35.56
C ASN A 477 10.54 14.16 -34.55
N LEU A 478 10.83 14.35 -33.26
CA LEU A 478 9.78 14.44 -32.24
C LEU A 478 9.47 15.90 -31.95
N GLN A 479 8.19 16.20 -31.73
CA GLN A 479 7.77 17.48 -31.19
C GLN A 479 8.06 17.53 -29.68
N THR A 480 8.69 18.61 -29.24
CA THR A 480 8.85 18.89 -27.81
C THR A 480 7.52 19.26 -27.17
N ASN A 481 7.51 19.29 -25.85
CA ASN A 481 6.36 19.53 -25.00
C ASN A 481 5.16 18.63 -25.33
N THR A 482 5.46 17.39 -25.70
CA THR A 482 4.49 16.36 -26.10
C THR A 482 4.79 15.09 -25.32
N LEU A 483 3.73 14.39 -24.87
CA LEU A 483 3.88 13.08 -24.25
C LEU A 483 4.07 12.00 -25.31
N TYR A 484 4.93 11.06 -25.01
CA TYR A 484 5.16 9.89 -25.84
C TYR A 484 5.15 8.62 -25.01
N HIS A 485 4.79 7.52 -25.65
CA HIS A 485 4.93 6.18 -25.08
C HIS A 485 6.23 5.57 -25.52
N PHE A 486 6.98 5.06 -24.56
CA PHE A 486 8.15 4.25 -24.79
C PHE A 486 7.83 2.79 -24.48
N THR A 487 7.94 1.92 -25.48
CA THR A 487 7.64 0.50 -25.32
C THR A 487 8.79 -0.37 -25.79
N ASP A 488 9.16 -1.36 -24.98
CA ASP A 488 10.02 -2.49 -25.38
C ASP A 488 9.32 -3.78 -24.93
N GLU A 489 8.67 -4.44 -25.88
CA GLU A 489 7.94 -5.69 -25.64
C GLU A 489 8.87 -6.81 -25.13
N THR A 490 10.12 -6.83 -25.59
CA THR A 490 11.09 -7.89 -25.26
C THR A 490 11.47 -7.84 -23.79
N ASN A 491 11.68 -6.64 -23.27
CA ASN A 491 12.08 -6.41 -21.89
C ASN A 491 10.91 -6.00 -20.98
N LYS A 492 9.68 -6.07 -21.49
CA LYS A 492 8.46 -5.64 -20.78
C LYS A 492 8.62 -4.23 -20.22
N ILE A 493 9.07 -3.28 -21.04
CA ILE A 493 9.16 -1.85 -20.67
C ILE A 493 7.98 -1.12 -21.31
N ASN A 494 7.30 -0.30 -20.53
CA ASN A 494 6.17 0.52 -20.95
C ASN A 494 6.12 1.77 -20.06
N LYS A 495 6.72 2.86 -20.53
CA LYS A 495 6.85 4.12 -19.78
C LYS A 495 6.30 5.27 -20.59
N ILE A 496 5.91 6.34 -19.91
CA ILE A 496 5.63 7.62 -20.57
C ILE A 496 6.83 8.53 -20.40
N PHE A 497 7.01 9.42 -21.36
CA PHE A 497 7.87 10.55 -21.13
C PHE A 497 7.38 11.84 -21.79
N LEU A 498 7.73 12.97 -21.16
CA LEU A 498 7.61 14.29 -21.74
C LEU A 498 8.96 14.73 -22.30
N LEU A 499 9.03 15.00 -23.60
CA LEU A 499 10.21 15.61 -24.24
C LEU A 499 10.16 17.13 -24.06
N LYS A 500 11.16 17.76 -23.47
CA LYS A 500 11.21 19.22 -23.26
C LYS A 500 11.95 19.95 -24.38
N ASN A 501 11.78 21.27 -24.44
CA ASN A 501 12.42 22.15 -25.42
C ASN A 501 13.95 22.18 -25.41
N ASP A 502 14.56 21.83 -24.27
CA ASP A 502 16.02 21.70 -24.11
C ASP A 502 16.52 20.29 -24.48
N GLY A 503 15.62 19.40 -24.95
CA GLY A 503 15.91 18.01 -25.24
C GLY A 503 15.94 17.09 -24.02
N SER A 504 15.77 17.62 -22.80
CA SER A 504 15.64 16.78 -21.61
C SER A 504 14.30 16.04 -21.61
N VAL A 505 14.25 14.93 -20.87
CA VAL A 505 13.08 14.05 -20.83
C VAL A 505 12.68 13.79 -19.38
N ASP A 506 11.41 14.04 -19.07
CA ASP A 506 10.79 13.62 -17.81
C ASP A 506 10.05 12.30 -18.03
N TRP A 507 10.51 11.24 -17.38
CA TRP A 507 9.85 9.93 -17.41
C TRP A 507 8.70 9.89 -16.41
N TYR A 508 7.57 9.26 -16.75
CA TYR A 508 6.38 9.13 -15.92
C TYR A 508 5.78 7.73 -15.94
#